data_AF-A0A3N5VZS5-F1
#
_entry.id   AF-A0A3N5VZS5-F1
#
_cell.length_a   1.000
_cell.length_b   1.000
_cell.length_c   1.000
_cell.angle_alpha   90.00
_cell.angle_beta   90.00
_cell.angle_gamma   90.00
#
_symmetry.space_group_name_H-M   'P 1'
#
loop_
_entity.id
_entity.type
_entity.pdbx_description
1 polymer ?
#
loop_
_entity_poly.entity_id
_entity_poly.type
_entity_poly.pdbx_seq_one_letter_code
_entity_poly.pdbx_strand_id
1 'polypeptide(L)'
;MDKKERLVAALQGLPVDRVPISFWRHFPDIDHDPLALAEQLLRFHEEYDLDFIKMMPSGVYWVEDWGCRVHYNGALNGAKECREHTVRNVEDWE
;
A
#
# COMPACT_ATOMS: atom_id res chain seq x y z
N MET A 1 -12.52 4.41 -23.22
CA MET A 1 -11.92 3.16 -22.73
C MET A 1 -12.41 2.96 -21.31
N ASP A 2 -12.64 1.72 -20.89
CA ASP A 2 -12.79 1.44 -19.45
C ASP A 2 -11.44 1.57 -18.72
N LYS A 3 -11.44 1.53 -17.38
CA LYS A 3 -10.21 1.68 -16.57
C LYS A 3 -9.17 0.61 -16.89
N LYS A 4 -9.61 -0.64 -17.13
CA LYS A 4 -8.74 -1.78 -17.41
C LYS A 4 -8.11 -1.66 -18.80
N GLU A 5 -8.92 -1.37 -19.82
CA GLU A 5 -8.48 -1.11 -21.18
C GLU A 5 -7.43 0.00 -21.21
N ARG A 6 -7.70 1.12 -20.53
CA ARG A 6 -6.77 2.24 -20.41
C ARG A 6 -5.43 1.82 -19.80
N LEU A 7 -5.46 1.05 -18.71
CA LEU A 7 -4.23 0.58 -18.05
C LEU A 7 -3.42 -0.36 -18.94
N VAL A 8 -4.07 -1.32 -19.59
CA VAL A 8 -3.39 -2.27 -20.49
C VAL A 8 -2.77 -1.54 -21.67
N ALA A 9 -3.50 -0.61 -22.31
CA ALA A 9 -2.99 0.19 -23.41
C ALA A 9 -1.80 1.08 -22.98
N ALA A 10 -1.89 1.75 -21.81
CA ALA A 10 -0.80 2.55 -21.27
C ALA A 10 0.47 1.72 -21.01
N LEU A 11 0.34 0.53 -20.42
CA LEU A 11 1.47 -0.39 -20.18
C LEU A 11 2.14 -0.88 -21.47
N GLN A 12 1.39 -0.92 -22.58
CA GLN A 12 1.88 -1.29 -23.90
C GLN A 12 2.43 -0.10 -24.70
N GLY A 13 2.38 1.13 -24.15
CA GLY A 13 2.77 2.34 -24.86
C GLY A 13 1.81 2.73 -26.00
N LEU A 14 0.58 2.22 -25.97
CA LEU A 14 -0.47 2.55 -26.95
C LEU A 14 -1.19 3.86 -26.57
N PRO A 15 -1.84 4.53 -27.54
CA PRO A 15 -2.68 5.69 -27.24
C PRO A 15 -3.77 5.37 -26.23
N VAL A 16 -4.03 6.30 -25.31
CA VAL A 16 -5.08 6.22 -24.28
C VAL A 16 -5.97 7.45 -24.33
N ASP A 17 -7.21 7.32 -23.84
CA ASP A 17 -8.18 8.43 -23.78
C ASP A 17 -7.84 9.47 -22.70
N ARG A 18 -7.18 9.06 -21.62
CA ARG A 18 -6.47 9.92 -20.65
C ARG A 18 -5.33 9.15 -19.98
N VAL A 19 -4.40 9.87 -19.35
CA VAL A 19 -3.35 9.25 -18.53
C VAL A 19 -4.02 8.50 -17.36
N PRO A 20 -3.70 7.20 -17.13
CA PRO A 20 -4.20 6.49 -15.95
C PRO A 20 -3.50 6.99 -14.68
N ILE A 21 -4.25 7.10 -13.59
CA ILE A 21 -3.80 7.65 -12.31
C ILE A 21 -4.13 6.69 -11.15
N SER A 22 -3.28 6.67 -10.14
CA SER A 22 -3.53 6.04 -8.84
C SER A 22 -2.68 6.71 -7.77
N PHE A 23 -3.08 6.61 -6.51
CA PHE A 23 -2.36 7.17 -5.36
C PHE A 23 -1.93 6.08 -4.40
N TRP A 24 -0.77 6.31 -3.79
CA TRP A 24 -0.17 5.37 -2.83
C TRP A 24 -0.32 5.96 -1.44
N ARG A 25 -1.12 5.30 -0.61
CA ARG A 25 -1.38 5.70 0.77
C ARG A 25 -1.70 4.48 1.61
N HIS A 26 -1.10 4.41 2.80
CA HIS A 26 -1.43 3.44 3.83
C HIS A 26 -2.48 4.00 4.80
N PHE A 27 -3.18 3.10 5.48
CA PHE A 27 -4.20 3.44 6.48
C PHE A 27 -3.83 2.78 7.83
N PRO A 28 -2.81 3.32 8.54
CA PRO A 28 -2.14 2.64 9.66
C PRO A 28 -3.05 2.32 10.84
N ASP A 29 -4.18 3.02 10.98
CA ASP A 29 -5.16 2.81 12.04
C ASP A 29 -6.05 1.58 11.82
N ILE A 30 -6.11 1.07 10.58
CA ILE A 30 -7.05 -0.01 10.17
C ILE A 30 -6.39 -1.12 9.34
N ASP A 31 -5.12 -0.97 8.96
CA ASP A 31 -4.44 -1.89 8.03
C ASP A 31 -4.11 -3.28 8.61
N HIS A 32 -4.39 -3.49 9.89
CA HIS A 32 -4.37 -4.81 10.55
C HIS A 32 -5.72 -5.55 10.48
N ASP A 33 -6.81 -4.88 10.09
CA ASP A 33 -8.10 -5.51 9.80
C ASP A 33 -8.29 -5.63 8.28
N PRO A 34 -8.27 -6.86 7.71
CA PRO A 34 -8.32 -7.05 6.27
C PRO A 34 -9.63 -6.59 5.63
N LEU A 35 -10.77 -6.69 6.34
CA LEU A 35 -12.06 -6.27 5.81
C LEU A 35 -12.19 -4.75 5.85
N ALA A 36 -11.81 -4.13 6.97
CA ALA A 36 -11.80 -2.67 7.09
C ALA A 36 -10.84 -2.02 6.08
N LEU A 37 -9.67 -2.61 5.87
CA LEU A 37 -8.72 -2.15 4.86
C LEU A 37 -9.30 -2.26 3.44
N ALA A 38 -9.95 -3.38 3.10
CA ALA A 38 -10.57 -3.55 1.80
C ALA A 38 -11.67 -2.50 1.54
N GLU A 39 -12.54 -2.27 2.52
CA GLU A 39 -13.56 -1.23 2.44
C GLU A 39 -12.96 0.17 2.26
N GLN A 40 -11.90 0.50 3.02
CA GLN A 40 -11.27 1.81 2.91
C GLN A 40 -10.58 2.01 1.55
N LEU A 41 -9.94 0.98 1.00
CA LEU A 41 -9.32 1.03 -0.32
C LEU A 41 -10.35 1.21 -1.44
N LEU A 42 -11.52 0.57 -1.34
CA LEU A 42 -12.63 0.78 -2.27
C LEU A 42 -13.16 2.21 -2.19
N ARG A 43 -13.40 2.74 -0.99
CA ARG A 43 -13.82 4.14 -0.80
C ARG A 43 -12.82 5.13 -1.38
N PHE A 44 -11.53 4.93 -1.10
CA PHE A 44 -10.45 5.78 -1.63
C PHE A 44 -10.36 5.72 -3.16
N HIS A 45 -10.60 4.55 -3.75
CA HIS A 45 -10.65 4.38 -5.20
C HIS A 45 -11.83 5.14 -5.83
N GLU A 46 -13.01 5.04 -5.23
CA GLU A 46 -14.23 5.71 -5.69
C GLU A 46 -14.13 7.24 -5.52
N GLU A 47 -13.64 7.72 -4.38
CA GLU A 47 -13.53 9.15 -4.06
C GLU A 47 -12.71 9.93 -5.08
N TYR A 48 -11.61 9.34 -5.57
CA TYR A 48 -10.67 9.99 -6.50
C TYR A 48 -10.76 9.45 -7.94
N ASP A 49 -11.73 8.59 -8.25
CA ASP A 49 -11.87 7.91 -9.55
C ASP A 49 -10.56 7.28 -10.06
N LEU A 50 -9.83 6.59 -9.18
CA LEU A 50 -8.51 6.03 -9.52
C LEU A 50 -8.64 4.93 -10.58
N ASP A 51 -7.65 4.72 -11.43
CA ASP A 51 -7.72 3.69 -12.48
C ASP A 51 -7.46 2.28 -11.94
N PHE A 52 -6.71 2.16 -10.85
CA PHE A 52 -6.49 0.90 -10.14
C PHE A 52 -6.29 1.12 -8.64
N ILE A 53 -6.55 0.06 -7.89
CA ILE A 53 -6.27 -0.02 -6.47
C ILE A 53 -4.86 -0.59 -6.29
N LYS A 54 -3.99 0.20 -5.66
CA LYS A 54 -2.79 -0.33 -5.04
C LYS A 54 -3.22 -0.92 -3.70
N MET A 55 -3.11 -2.24 -3.54
CA MET A 55 -3.33 -2.89 -2.25
C MET A 55 -2.21 -2.49 -1.28
N MET A 56 -2.59 -1.92 -0.12
CA MET A 56 -1.67 -1.24 0.81
C MET A 56 -1.93 -1.70 2.25
N PRO A 57 -1.52 -2.92 2.64
CA PRO A 57 -1.46 -3.30 4.05
C PRO A 57 -0.34 -2.49 4.73
N SER A 58 -0.13 -2.69 6.04
CA SER A 58 1.06 -2.16 6.71
C SER A 58 2.28 -2.46 5.84
N GLY A 59 3.11 -1.48 5.47
CA GLY A 59 4.25 -1.71 4.56
C GLY A 59 5.34 -2.61 5.14
N VAL A 60 5.24 -2.91 6.44
CA VAL A 60 6.25 -3.59 7.27
C VAL A 60 5.69 -4.83 7.96
N TYR A 61 4.51 -5.31 7.56
CA TYR A 61 3.87 -6.49 8.17
C TYR A 61 4.76 -7.73 8.21
N TRP A 62 5.59 -7.97 7.18
CA TRP A 62 6.54 -9.09 7.18
C TRP A 62 7.57 -9.03 8.30
N VAL A 63 8.11 -7.84 8.58
CA VAL A 63 9.11 -7.68 9.64
C VAL A 63 8.44 -7.64 11.02
N GLU A 64 7.20 -7.16 11.09
CA GLU A 64 6.37 -7.26 12.29
C GLU A 64 6.10 -8.73 12.65
N ASP A 65 5.74 -9.56 11.67
CA ASP A 65 5.58 -11.01 11.84
C ASP A 65 6.91 -11.70 12.25
N TRP A 66 8.05 -11.16 11.80
CA TRP A 66 9.39 -11.61 12.22
C TRP A 66 9.77 -11.16 13.65
N GLY A 67 8.96 -10.30 14.28
CA GLY A 67 9.15 -9.83 15.66
C GLY A 67 9.76 -8.43 15.79
N CYS A 68 9.99 -7.72 14.68
CA CYS A 68 10.34 -6.30 14.76
C CYS A 68 9.18 -5.48 15.33
N ARG A 69 9.48 -4.41 16.06
CA ARG A 69 8.45 -3.45 16.50
C ARG A 69 8.34 -2.30 15.53
N VAL A 70 7.13 -2.08 15.05
CA VAL A 70 6.80 -1.08 14.04
C VAL A 70 5.91 0.00 14.63
N HIS A 71 6.07 1.23 14.16
CA HIS A 71 5.30 2.37 14.66
C HIS A 71 4.91 3.30 13.53
N TYR A 72 3.67 3.79 13.58
CA TYR A 72 3.25 4.94 12.80
C TYR A 72 3.62 6.22 13.55
N ASN A 73 4.35 7.13 12.90
CA ASN A 73 4.84 8.38 13.48
C ASN A 73 4.19 9.63 12.86
N GLY A 74 3.03 9.48 12.22
CA GLY A 74 2.35 10.61 11.55
C GLY A 74 2.86 10.88 10.13
N ALA A 75 3.60 9.95 9.51
CA ALA A 75 3.99 10.05 8.11
C ALA A 75 2.77 10.35 7.21
N LEU A 76 2.90 11.34 6.32
CA LEU A 76 1.77 11.82 5.49
C LEU A 76 1.18 10.73 4.58
N ASN A 77 2.01 9.79 4.13
CA ASN A 77 1.60 8.66 3.31
C ASN A 77 1.05 7.48 4.14
N GLY A 78 0.97 7.61 5.46
CA GLY A 78 0.50 6.59 6.39
C GLY A 78 1.48 5.45 6.67
N ALA A 79 2.71 5.49 6.12
CA ALA A 79 3.64 4.37 6.26
C ALA A 79 4.10 4.19 7.72
N LYS A 80 4.13 2.94 8.18
CA LYS A 80 4.75 2.53 9.44
C LYS A 80 6.26 2.34 9.23
N GLU A 81 7.04 2.67 10.26
CA GLU A 81 8.49 2.47 10.28
C GLU A 81 8.86 1.36 11.28
N CYS A 82 9.80 0.50 10.91
CA CYS A 82 10.44 -0.41 11.86
C CYS A 82 11.36 0.38 12.80
N ARG A 83 11.10 0.32 14.11
CA ARG A 83 11.88 1.02 15.14
C ARG A 83 12.81 0.10 15.89
N GLU A 84 12.33 -1.08 16.24
CA GLU A 84 13.14 -2.09 16.92
C GLU A 84 13.29 -3.28 15.98
N HIS A 85 14.52 -3.51 15.52
CA HIS A 85 14.84 -4.65 14.69
C HIS A 85 15.16 -5.85 15.58
N THR A 86 14.62 -7.02 15.25
CA THR A 86 14.98 -8.30 15.88
C THR A 86 16.40 -8.73 15.51
N VAL A 87 16.80 -8.51 14.25
CA VAL A 87 18.17 -8.74 13.79
C VAL A 87 18.99 -7.46 13.93
N ARG A 88 20.04 -7.48 14.77
CA ARG A 88 20.96 -6.37 15.03
C ARG A 88 22.41 -6.75 14.78
N ASN A 89 22.74 -8.04 14.87
CA ASN A 89 24.01 -8.65 14.53
C ASN A 89 23.77 -9.93 13.69
N VAL A 90 24.84 -10.61 13.30
CA VAL A 90 24.74 -11.81 12.43
C VAL A 90 24.17 -13.00 13.21
N GLU A 91 24.45 -13.06 14.50
CA GLU A 91 24.03 -14.14 15.40
C GLU A 91 22.51 -14.12 15.68
N ASP A 92 21.85 -12.97 15.59
CA ASP A 92 20.39 -12.82 15.76
C ASP A 92 19.54 -13.50 14.65
N TRP A 93 20.18 -14.09 13.63
CA TRP A 93 19.50 -14.89 12.60
C TRP A 93 19.25 -16.35 12.99
N GLU A 94 19.92 -16.85 14.05
CA GLU A 94 19.73 -18.21 14.59
C GLU A 94 18.48 -18.32 15.47
#